data_AF-A0A382J3M8-F1
#
_entry.id   AF-A0A382J3M8-F1
#
_cell.length_a   1.000
_cell.length_b   1.000
_cell.length_c   1.000
_cell.angle_alpha   90.00
_cell.angle_beta   90.00
_cell.angle_gamma   90.00
#
_symmetry.space_group_name_H-M   'P 1'
#
loop_
_entity.id
_entity.type
_entity.pdbx_description
1 polymer ?
#
loop_
_entity_poly.entity_id
_entity_poly.type
_entity_poly.pdbx_seq_one_letter_code
_entity_poly.pdbx_strand_id
1 'polypeptide(L)'
;MVANRRASTYEVEGTQDLTEECYRRGWTDGLPVIPPTEARIAEMLDYVGLAPEHVIGEVPVRRRFLTAEQAAANAVMAGCLPTYFPVVLATLEVLFQYDPNCVHHASCTTNCATLGIIVNGPIRHEIGLNCTNDMLSPGNRANSTIGRAVRLIMINVFEQRPGLLDQGCMGSLAKHGLCFGEDEEGSPWSPFHVSQGFKPENSTVTVATIQDPEMVCNRYGLTAESVMDSVAEVIASHGMATFGHQWIWIVGYW
;
A
#
# COMPACT_ATOMS: atom_id res chain seq x y z
N MET A 1 -25.54 -19.21 -1.43
CA MET A 1 -25.80 -17.81 -1.02
C MET A 1 -24.83 -16.94 -1.79
N VAL A 2 -25.32 -16.15 -2.73
CA VAL A 2 -24.48 -15.17 -3.44
C VAL A 2 -24.10 -14.12 -2.39
N ALA A 3 -22.84 -14.08 -1.97
CA ALA A 3 -22.36 -13.03 -1.08
C ALA A 3 -22.67 -11.68 -1.75
N ASN A 4 -23.29 -10.76 -1.01
CA ASN A 4 -23.60 -9.44 -1.52
C ASN A 4 -22.31 -8.78 -2.02
N ARG A 5 -22.24 -8.52 -3.34
CA ARG A 5 -21.05 -7.96 -4.01
C ARG A 5 -20.98 -6.44 -3.96
N ARG A 6 -22.00 -5.80 -3.36
CA ARG A 6 -22.04 -4.35 -3.15
C ARG A 6 -21.55 -3.99 -1.75
N ALA A 7 -21.00 -2.78 -1.63
CA ALA A 7 -20.76 -2.17 -0.33
C ALA A 7 -22.10 -1.88 0.38
N SER A 8 -22.08 -1.88 1.72
CA SER A 8 -23.26 -1.51 2.51
C SER A 8 -23.47 0.00 2.47
N THR A 9 -24.66 0.45 2.09
CA THR A 9 -25.06 1.87 2.17
C THR A 9 -25.64 2.18 3.55
N TYR A 10 -25.31 3.36 4.08
CA TYR A 10 -25.83 3.84 5.37
C TYR A 10 -26.34 5.27 5.22
N GLU A 11 -27.60 5.49 5.59
CA GLU A 11 -28.15 6.83 5.72
C GLU A 11 -27.69 7.45 7.04
N VAL A 12 -27.25 8.71 6.97
CA VAL A 12 -26.78 9.48 8.11
C VAL A 12 -27.59 10.78 8.17
N GLU A 13 -28.10 11.13 9.35
CA GLU A 13 -28.91 12.34 9.53
C GLU A 13 -28.07 13.61 9.27
N GLY A 14 -28.67 14.61 8.61
CA GLY A 14 -27.96 15.73 7.96
C GLY A 14 -27.18 16.70 8.86
N THR A 15 -27.14 16.49 10.17
CA THR A 15 -26.34 17.29 11.13
C THR A 15 -25.16 16.53 11.73
N GLN A 16 -25.02 15.23 11.44
CA GLN A 16 -23.94 14.41 11.99
C GLN A 16 -22.64 14.60 11.20
N ASP A 17 -21.53 14.71 11.93
CA ASP A 17 -20.20 14.70 11.33
C ASP A 17 -19.92 13.30 10.76
N LEU A 18 -19.90 13.21 9.43
CA LEU A 18 -19.67 11.97 8.71
C LEU A 18 -18.28 11.38 9.01
N THR A 19 -17.30 12.19 9.40
CA THR A 19 -15.97 11.72 9.79
C THR A 19 -16.03 11.01 11.15
N GLU A 20 -16.75 11.59 12.11
CA GLU A 20 -17.00 10.96 13.42
C GLU A 20 -17.81 9.67 13.29
N GLU A 21 -18.74 9.62 12.34
CA GLU A 21 -19.47 8.38 12.04
C GLU A 21 -18.53 7.29 11.49
N CYS A 22 -17.55 7.64 10.66
CA CYS A 22 -16.52 6.70 10.21
C CYS A 22 -15.67 6.17 11.38
N TYR A 23 -15.31 7.03 12.34
CA TYR A 23 -14.63 6.60 13.56
C TYR A 23 -15.49 5.65 14.39
N ARG A 24 -16.77 5.98 14.61
CA ARG A 24 -17.70 5.17 15.41
C ARG A 24 -17.90 3.77 14.83
N ARG A 25 -17.87 3.65 13.51
CA ARG A 25 -17.95 2.36 12.79
C ARG A 25 -16.60 1.65 12.69
N GLY A 26 -15.54 2.31 13.14
CA GLY A 26 -14.17 1.82 13.06
C GLY A 26 -13.69 1.67 11.63
N TRP A 27 -14.14 2.49 10.69
CA TRP A 27 -13.69 2.42 9.28
C TRP A 27 -12.31 3.04 9.05
N THR A 28 -11.77 3.70 10.06
CA THR A 28 -10.51 4.42 9.98
C THR A 28 -9.36 3.60 10.56
N ASP A 29 -8.15 4.02 10.23
CA ASP A 29 -6.87 3.56 10.77
C ASP A 29 -6.40 4.43 11.96
N GLY A 30 -7.33 5.15 12.61
CA GLY A 30 -7.04 6.12 13.67
C GLY A 30 -6.82 7.55 13.17
N LEU A 31 -6.60 7.74 11.87
CA LEU A 31 -6.55 9.05 11.22
C LEU A 31 -7.91 9.43 10.62
N PRO A 32 -8.20 10.73 10.43
CA PRO A 32 -9.46 11.15 9.81
C PRO A 32 -9.53 10.65 8.36
N VAL A 33 -10.73 10.35 7.90
CA VAL A 33 -11.00 9.86 6.54
C VAL A 33 -11.96 10.79 5.82
N ILE A 34 -11.91 10.78 4.48
CA ILE A 34 -12.94 11.42 3.67
C ILE A 34 -14.14 10.46 3.56
N PRO A 35 -15.36 10.84 3.96
CA PRO A 35 -16.52 9.97 3.87
C PRO A 35 -16.76 9.50 2.42
N PRO A 36 -16.88 8.18 2.17
CA PRO A 36 -17.00 7.63 0.83
C PRO A 36 -18.45 7.71 0.34
N THR A 37 -18.88 8.91 -0.07
CA THR A 37 -20.21 9.12 -0.63
C THR A 37 -20.34 8.46 -2.00
N GLU A 38 -21.57 8.10 -2.39
CA GLU A 38 -21.85 7.45 -3.68
C GLU A 38 -21.27 8.25 -4.86
N ALA A 39 -21.35 9.58 -4.83
CA ALA A 39 -20.80 10.45 -5.86
C ALA A 39 -19.26 10.35 -5.98
N ARG A 40 -18.54 10.29 -4.85
CA ARG A 40 -17.07 10.15 -4.85
C ARG A 40 -16.63 8.76 -5.29
N ILE A 41 -17.40 7.73 -4.92
CA ILE A 41 -17.17 6.36 -5.38
C ILE A 41 -17.39 6.27 -6.90
N ALA A 42 -18.47 6.87 -7.40
CA ALA A 42 -18.76 6.92 -8.83
C ALA A 42 -17.63 7.59 -9.62
N GLU A 43 -17.11 8.73 -9.15
CA GLU A 43 -15.98 9.43 -9.79
C GLU A 43 -14.74 8.52 -9.93
N MET A 44 -14.42 7.74 -8.89
CA MET A 44 -13.32 6.78 -8.92
C MET A 44 -13.56 5.67 -9.96
N LEU A 45 -14.76 5.10 -9.97
CA LEU A 45 -15.13 4.00 -10.87
C LEU A 45 -15.20 4.45 -12.33
N ASP A 46 -15.75 5.62 -12.58
CA ASP A 46 -15.85 6.23 -13.91
C ASP A 46 -14.46 6.49 -14.50
N TYR A 47 -13.51 6.93 -13.69
CA TYR A 47 -12.13 7.18 -14.12
C TYR A 47 -11.44 5.92 -14.67
N VAL A 48 -11.70 4.76 -14.07
CA VAL A 48 -11.12 3.46 -14.49
C VAL A 48 -12.04 2.64 -15.38
N GLY A 49 -13.27 3.09 -15.62
CA GLY A 49 -14.26 2.40 -16.45
C GLY A 49 -14.71 1.04 -15.89
N LEU A 50 -14.69 0.85 -14.57
CA LEU A 50 -15.06 -0.41 -13.93
C LEU A 50 -16.48 -0.38 -13.35
N ALA A 51 -17.23 -1.48 -13.55
CA ALA A 51 -18.50 -1.67 -12.89
C ALA A 51 -18.32 -1.89 -11.36
N PRO A 52 -19.23 -1.40 -10.51
CA PRO A 52 -19.13 -1.54 -9.05
C PRO A 52 -18.90 -2.99 -8.57
N GLU A 53 -19.52 -3.97 -9.23
CA GLU A 53 -19.48 -5.39 -8.87
C GLU A 53 -18.28 -6.14 -9.46
N HIS A 54 -17.41 -5.46 -10.23
CA HIS A 54 -16.20 -6.06 -10.78
C HIS A 54 -15.32 -6.58 -9.63
N VAL A 55 -14.99 -7.87 -9.65
CA VAL A 55 -14.18 -8.51 -8.61
C VAL A 55 -12.71 -8.39 -8.97
N ILE A 56 -11.96 -7.68 -8.14
CA ILE A 56 -10.50 -7.52 -8.26
C ILE A 56 -9.80 -8.77 -7.71
N GLY A 57 -10.32 -9.33 -6.62
CA GLY A 57 -9.75 -10.52 -6.00
C GLY A 57 -10.66 -11.14 -4.94
N GLU A 58 -10.25 -12.31 -4.46
CA GLU A 58 -10.95 -13.08 -3.43
C GLU A 58 -9.94 -13.64 -2.43
N VAL A 59 -10.35 -13.71 -1.16
CA VAL A 59 -9.68 -14.51 -0.13
C VAL A 59 -10.62 -15.66 0.24
N PRO A 60 -10.48 -16.85 -0.40
CA PRO A 60 -11.47 -17.93 -0.29
C PRO A 60 -11.65 -18.43 1.14
N VAL A 61 -10.56 -18.52 1.90
CA VAL A 61 -10.56 -18.96 3.30
C VAL A 61 -11.35 -18.02 4.23
N ARG A 62 -11.49 -16.74 3.85
CA ARG A 62 -12.33 -15.76 4.56
C ARG A 62 -13.71 -15.59 3.93
N ARG A 63 -13.97 -16.20 2.77
CA ARG A 63 -15.20 -16.00 1.96
C ARG A 63 -15.48 -14.51 1.70
N ARG A 64 -14.41 -13.74 1.45
CA ARG A 64 -14.45 -12.30 1.18
C ARG A 64 -13.98 -12.03 -0.24
N PHE A 65 -14.71 -11.16 -0.92
CA PHE A 65 -14.35 -10.62 -2.21
C PHE A 65 -13.92 -9.17 -2.01
N LEU A 66 -12.99 -8.71 -2.85
CA LEU A 66 -12.72 -7.31 -3.07
C LEU A 66 -13.34 -6.91 -4.40
N THR A 67 -14.35 -6.04 -4.36
CA THR A 67 -14.94 -5.43 -5.56
C THR A 67 -14.38 -4.04 -5.84
N ALA A 68 -14.56 -3.56 -7.06
CA ALA A 68 -14.17 -2.21 -7.47
C ALA A 68 -14.85 -1.14 -6.59
N GLU A 69 -16.13 -1.31 -6.24
CA GLU A 69 -16.84 -0.39 -5.34
C GLU A 69 -16.19 -0.32 -3.94
N GLN A 70 -15.79 -1.48 -3.39
CA GLN A 70 -15.13 -1.55 -2.10
C GLN A 70 -13.73 -0.93 -2.15
N ALA A 71 -12.96 -1.17 -3.22
CA ALA A 71 -11.66 -0.55 -3.43
C ALA A 71 -11.80 0.98 -3.56
N ALA A 72 -12.76 1.45 -4.35
CA ALA A 72 -13.05 2.87 -4.56
C ALA A 72 -13.45 3.57 -3.26
N ALA A 73 -14.35 2.97 -2.46
CA ALA A 73 -14.75 3.52 -1.17
C ALA A 73 -13.55 3.72 -0.22
N ASN A 74 -12.66 2.73 -0.14
CA ASN A 74 -11.46 2.83 0.70
C ASN A 74 -10.40 3.80 0.14
N ALA A 75 -10.27 3.90 -1.18
CA ALA A 75 -9.41 4.90 -1.82
C ALA A 75 -9.92 6.33 -1.55
N VAL A 76 -11.23 6.56 -1.62
CA VAL A 76 -11.84 7.84 -1.21
C VAL A 76 -11.54 8.13 0.25
N MET A 77 -11.77 7.17 1.15
CA MET A 77 -11.47 7.34 2.58
C MET A 77 -10.02 7.72 2.87
N ALA A 78 -9.07 7.14 2.14
CA ALA A 78 -7.66 7.47 2.26
C ALA A 78 -7.33 8.89 1.76
N GLY A 79 -8.19 9.48 0.93
CA GLY A 79 -7.95 10.76 0.28
C GLY A 79 -7.30 10.68 -1.09
N CYS A 80 -7.35 9.51 -1.75
CA CYS A 80 -6.86 9.36 -3.12
C CYS A 80 -7.60 10.30 -4.09
N LEU A 81 -6.93 10.68 -5.17
CA LEU A 81 -7.56 11.21 -6.37
C LEU A 81 -7.91 10.07 -7.32
N PRO A 82 -8.89 10.25 -8.25
CA PRO A 82 -9.18 9.26 -9.28
C PRO A 82 -7.94 8.85 -10.09
N THR A 83 -7.04 9.79 -10.37
CA THR A 83 -5.77 9.55 -11.07
C THR A 83 -4.83 8.59 -10.33
N TYR A 84 -4.97 8.43 -9.00
CA TYR A 84 -4.15 7.51 -8.20
C TYR A 84 -4.76 6.10 -8.13
N PHE A 85 -6.07 5.99 -8.39
CA PHE A 85 -6.81 4.76 -8.22
C PHE A 85 -6.30 3.59 -9.08
N PRO A 86 -5.82 3.78 -10.34
CA PRO A 86 -5.18 2.71 -11.10
C PRO A 86 -4.02 2.04 -10.38
N VAL A 87 -3.20 2.79 -9.63
CA VAL A 87 -2.06 2.23 -8.88
C VAL A 87 -2.55 1.36 -7.72
N VAL A 88 -3.62 1.78 -7.04
CA VAL A 88 -4.26 1.00 -5.97
C VAL A 88 -4.83 -0.31 -6.51
N LEU A 89 -5.53 -0.26 -7.66
CA LEU A 89 -6.07 -1.45 -8.32
C LEU A 89 -4.96 -2.41 -8.75
N ALA A 90 -3.95 -1.92 -9.47
CA ALA A 90 -2.82 -2.72 -9.92
C ALA A 90 -2.09 -3.37 -8.73
N THR A 91 -1.94 -2.66 -7.60
CA THR A 91 -1.34 -3.20 -6.39
C THR A 91 -2.12 -4.41 -5.86
N LEU A 92 -3.45 -4.30 -5.80
CA LEU A 92 -4.31 -5.37 -5.32
C LEU A 92 -4.35 -6.55 -6.30
N GLU A 93 -4.42 -6.27 -7.61
CA GLU A 93 -4.37 -7.29 -8.65
C GLU A 93 -3.08 -8.11 -8.57
N VAL A 94 -1.91 -7.46 -8.47
CA VAL A 94 -0.62 -8.14 -8.33
C VAL A 94 -0.59 -9.00 -7.06
N LEU A 95 -1.09 -8.49 -5.94
CA LEU A 95 -1.17 -9.25 -4.69
C LEU A 95 -2.02 -10.52 -4.83
N PHE A 96 -3.20 -10.43 -5.43
CA PHE A 96 -4.08 -11.60 -5.61
C PHE A 96 -3.58 -12.57 -6.68
N GLN A 97 -2.92 -12.07 -7.73
CA GLN A 97 -2.29 -12.91 -8.76
C GLN A 97 -1.11 -13.70 -8.20
N TYR A 98 -0.32 -13.08 -7.33
CA TYR A 98 0.84 -13.74 -6.71
C TYR A 98 0.43 -14.84 -5.72
N ASP A 99 -0.47 -14.52 -4.79
CA ASP A 99 -0.95 -15.49 -3.81
C ASP A 99 -2.40 -15.18 -3.40
N PRO A 100 -3.37 -16.10 -3.62
CA PRO A 100 -4.73 -15.95 -3.12
C PRO A 100 -4.83 -15.80 -1.59
N ASN A 101 -3.79 -16.17 -0.84
CA ASN A 101 -3.68 -16.01 0.61
C ASN A 101 -2.80 -14.81 1.02
N CYS A 102 -2.44 -13.91 0.10
CA CYS A 102 -1.55 -12.76 0.36
C CYS A 102 -1.98 -11.93 1.59
N VAL A 103 -3.29 -11.77 1.81
CA VAL A 103 -3.87 -11.08 2.98
C VAL A 103 -3.49 -11.74 4.30
N HIS A 104 -3.34 -13.07 4.34
CA HIS A 104 -2.91 -13.79 5.56
C HIS A 104 -1.44 -13.57 5.86
N HIS A 105 -0.58 -13.48 4.84
CA HIS A 105 0.86 -13.32 5.03
C HIS A 105 1.18 -11.99 5.71
N ALA A 106 0.45 -10.93 5.36
CA ALA A 106 0.60 -9.62 5.98
C ALA A 106 -0.04 -9.52 7.38
N SER A 107 -0.93 -10.44 7.78
CA SER A 107 -1.74 -10.29 8.99
C SER A 107 -1.51 -11.31 10.10
N CYS A 108 -1.12 -12.54 9.75
CA CYS A 108 -0.98 -13.65 10.71
C CYS A 108 0.42 -13.74 11.33
N THR A 109 1.36 -12.92 10.88
CA THR A 109 2.71 -12.86 11.44
C THR A 109 2.75 -12.05 12.74
N THR A 110 3.53 -12.53 13.70
CA THR A 110 3.83 -11.81 14.95
C THR A 110 4.77 -10.63 14.72
N ASN A 111 5.55 -10.64 13.63
CA ASN A 111 6.59 -9.65 13.29
C ASN A 111 6.05 -8.39 12.57
N CYS A 112 4.77 -8.06 12.76
CA CYS A 112 4.19 -6.77 12.37
C CYS A 112 4.47 -6.32 10.92
N ALA A 113 4.38 -7.21 9.94
CA ALA A 113 4.67 -6.87 8.55
C ALA A 113 3.66 -5.87 7.94
N THR A 114 4.13 -5.12 6.94
CA THR A 114 3.31 -4.22 6.11
C THR A 114 3.48 -4.56 4.63
N LEU A 115 2.69 -3.92 3.77
CA LEU A 115 2.86 -3.98 2.32
C LEU A 115 3.64 -2.76 1.85
N GLY A 116 4.81 -3.01 1.28
CA GLY A 116 5.59 -2.02 0.54
C GLY A 116 5.17 -2.01 -0.92
N ILE A 117 4.91 -0.81 -1.45
CA ILE A 117 4.48 -0.57 -2.83
C ILE A 117 5.51 0.31 -3.52
N ILE A 118 6.01 -0.15 -4.65
CA ILE A 118 7.03 0.55 -5.41
C ILE A 118 6.52 0.73 -6.81
N VAL A 119 6.44 1.99 -7.24
CA VAL A 119 5.87 2.38 -8.52
C VAL A 119 7.01 2.72 -9.47
N ASN A 120 6.90 2.25 -10.71
CA ASN A 120 7.87 2.51 -11.78
C ASN A 120 7.15 3.01 -13.03
N GLY A 121 7.91 3.60 -13.95
CA GLY A 121 7.45 4.08 -15.24
C GLY A 121 6.77 5.46 -15.22
N PRO A 122 6.19 5.89 -16.37
CA PRO A 122 5.71 7.25 -16.59
C PRO A 122 4.65 7.75 -15.59
N ILE A 123 3.83 6.85 -15.03
CA ILE A 123 2.75 7.21 -14.09
C ILE A 123 3.27 7.97 -12.86
N ARG A 124 4.53 7.75 -12.45
CA ARG A 124 5.16 8.47 -11.33
C ARG A 124 5.06 9.99 -11.53
N HIS A 125 5.34 10.44 -12.76
CA HIS A 125 5.28 11.86 -13.13
C HIS A 125 3.84 12.35 -13.32
N GLU A 126 2.99 11.53 -13.94
CA GLU A 126 1.59 11.87 -14.23
C GLU A 126 0.77 12.16 -12.96
N ILE A 127 1.04 11.41 -11.89
CA ILE A 127 0.33 11.55 -10.62
C ILE A 127 1.07 12.41 -9.59
N GLY A 128 2.28 12.87 -9.92
CA GLY A 128 3.15 13.62 -9.02
C GLY A 128 3.62 12.80 -7.81
N LEU A 129 3.92 11.52 -8.01
CA LEU A 129 4.46 10.62 -6.99
C LEU A 129 5.90 11.03 -6.63
N ASN A 130 6.19 11.15 -5.34
CA ASN A 130 7.55 11.42 -4.89
C ASN A 130 8.43 10.18 -5.02
N CYS A 131 9.62 10.37 -5.59
CA CYS A 131 10.62 9.34 -5.84
C CYS A 131 11.99 9.68 -5.23
N THR A 132 12.14 10.86 -4.60
CA THR A 132 13.48 11.41 -4.28
C THR A 132 13.59 11.85 -2.82
N ASN A 133 13.68 13.15 -2.57
CA ASN A 133 13.91 13.73 -1.25
C ASN A 133 12.79 13.35 -0.30
N ASP A 134 13.19 12.90 0.90
CA ASP A 134 12.26 12.64 2.00
C ASP A 134 11.14 11.65 1.60
N MET A 135 11.46 10.71 0.68
CA MET A 135 10.48 9.84 0.01
C MET A 135 9.64 8.98 0.95
N LEU A 136 10.21 8.56 2.08
CA LEU A 136 9.51 7.75 3.09
C LEU A 136 8.79 8.59 4.14
N SER A 137 8.92 9.92 4.09
CA SER A 137 8.30 10.84 5.05
C SER A 137 6.93 11.31 4.57
N PRO A 138 6.11 11.86 5.49
CA PRO A 138 4.87 12.53 5.12
C PRO A 138 5.12 13.75 4.23
N GLY A 139 4.21 14.04 3.30
CA GLY A 139 4.23 15.32 2.57
C GLY A 139 3.74 15.22 1.13
N ASN A 140 3.87 14.05 0.49
CA ASN A 140 3.31 13.82 -0.83
C ASN A 140 1.98 13.06 -0.77
N ARG A 141 0.91 13.66 -1.32
CA ARG A 141 -0.43 13.08 -1.30
C ARG A 141 -0.50 11.73 -2.02
N ALA A 142 0.13 11.57 -3.18
CA ALA A 142 0.08 10.31 -3.92
C ALA A 142 0.72 9.17 -3.10
N ASN A 143 1.94 9.36 -2.59
CA ASN A 143 2.63 8.38 -1.74
C ASN A 143 1.79 8.00 -0.51
N SER A 144 1.35 8.99 0.26
CA SER A 144 0.63 8.75 1.51
C SER A 144 -0.74 8.10 1.28
N THR A 145 -1.49 8.54 0.27
CA THR A 145 -2.88 8.08 0.08
C THR A 145 -2.95 6.72 -0.62
N ILE A 146 -2.04 6.40 -1.54
CA ILE A 146 -2.00 5.07 -2.19
C ILE A 146 -1.71 3.98 -1.16
N GLY A 147 -0.64 4.15 -0.36
CA GLY A 147 -0.31 3.19 0.70
C GLY A 147 -1.44 3.05 1.73
N ARG A 148 -2.01 4.19 2.16
CA ARG A 148 -3.11 4.20 3.12
C ARG A 148 -4.40 3.58 2.57
N ALA A 149 -4.70 3.76 1.29
CA ALA A 149 -5.86 3.12 0.65
C ALA A 149 -5.78 1.60 0.75
N VAL A 150 -4.60 1.02 0.45
CA VAL A 150 -4.36 -0.41 0.60
C VAL A 150 -4.54 -0.85 2.05
N ARG A 151 -4.04 -0.07 3.03
CA ARG A 151 -4.27 -0.37 4.45
C ARG A 151 -5.75 -0.36 4.82
N LEU A 152 -6.51 0.66 4.41
CA LEU A 152 -7.94 0.74 4.70
C LEU A 152 -8.71 -0.41 4.07
N ILE A 153 -8.35 -0.84 2.86
CA ILE A 153 -8.90 -2.05 2.24
C ILE A 153 -8.66 -3.28 3.12
N MET A 154 -7.44 -3.46 3.63
CA MET A 154 -7.13 -4.56 4.56
C MET A 154 -7.99 -4.49 5.83
N ILE A 155 -8.22 -3.31 6.39
CA ILE A 155 -9.04 -3.11 7.60
C ILE A 155 -10.53 -3.36 7.34
N ASN A 156 -11.09 -2.81 6.26
CA ASN A 156 -12.53 -2.72 6.05
C ASN A 156 -13.10 -3.88 5.24
N VAL A 157 -12.35 -4.42 4.28
CA VAL A 157 -12.80 -5.54 3.45
C VAL A 157 -12.39 -6.88 4.07
N PHE A 158 -11.18 -6.94 4.62
CA PHE A 158 -10.60 -8.18 5.14
C PHE A 158 -10.52 -8.26 6.65
N GLU A 159 -11.04 -7.26 7.38
CA GLU A 159 -11.10 -7.23 8.84
C GLU A 159 -9.72 -7.35 9.50
N GLN A 160 -8.65 -6.89 8.82
CA GLN A 160 -7.29 -6.90 9.31
C GLN A 160 -7.05 -5.84 10.39
N ARG A 161 -7.71 -6.03 11.53
CA ARG A 161 -7.70 -5.14 12.69
C ARG A 161 -6.83 -5.73 13.82
N PRO A 162 -6.09 -4.88 14.57
CA PRO A 162 -5.39 -5.31 15.77
C PRO A 162 -6.32 -6.07 16.73
N GLY A 163 -5.87 -7.21 17.24
CA GLY A 163 -6.65 -8.04 18.16
C GLY A 163 -7.76 -8.88 17.53
N LEU A 164 -7.95 -8.79 16.20
CA LEU A 164 -8.88 -9.62 15.44
C LEU A 164 -8.11 -10.52 14.45
N LEU A 165 -7.71 -9.98 13.30
CA LEU A 165 -6.97 -10.72 12.26
C LEU A 165 -5.56 -10.18 12.03
N ASP A 166 -5.21 -9.04 12.63
CA ASP A 166 -3.85 -8.51 12.65
C ASP A 166 -3.17 -8.95 13.96
N GLN A 167 -2.21 -9.88 13.86
CA GLN A 167 -1.55 -10.57 14.96
C GLN A 167 -0.14 -10.01 15.27
N GLY A 168 0.19 -8.84 14.74
CA GLY A 168 1.45 -8.18 15.06
C GLY A 168 1.55 -7.84 16.55
N CYS A 169 2.65 -8.26 17.21
CA CYS A 169 2.83 -8.08 18.65
C CYS A 169 2.97 -6.62 19.09
N MET A 170 3.76 -5.82 18.35
CA MET A 170 4.13 -4.44 18.72
C MET A 170 3.58 -3.37 17.77
N GLY A 171 3.07 -3.77 16.60
CA GLY A 171 2.73 -2.85 15.52
C GLY A 171 3.95 -2.37 14.72
N SER A 172 3.70 -1.55 13.71
CA SER A 172 4.67 -0.90 12.83
C SER A 172 4.05 0.40 12.33
N LEU A 173 4.84 1.48 12.25
CA LEU A 173 4.35 2.76 11.69
C LEU A 173 4.13 2.65 10.18
N ALA A 174 4.90 1.80 9.48
CA ALA A 174 4.73 1.57 8.05
C ALA A 174 3.40 0.86 7.70
N LYS A 175 2.65 0.35 8.69
CA LYS A 175 1.28 -0.14 8.49
C LYS A 175 0.27 0.95 8.14
N HIS A 176 0.56 2.23 8.35
CA HIS A 176 -0.29 3.31 7.83
C HIS A 176 -0.24 3.41 6.29
N GLY A 177 0.78 2.80 5.67
CA GLY A 177 0.95 2.76 4.23
C GLY A 177 2.39 3.10 3.85
N LEU A 178 2.94 2.33 2.91
CA LEU A 178 4.26 2.55 2.35
C LEU A 178 4.18 2.45 0.82
N CYS A 179 4.23 3.60 0.16
CA CYS A 179 4.21 3.69 -1.29
C CYS A 179 5.20 4.75 -1.75
N PHE A 180 6.05 4.39 -2.71
CA PHE A 180 7.01 5.32 -3.29
C PHE A 180 7.36 4.97 -4.73
N GLY A 181 7.86 5.95 -5.47
CA GLY A 181 8.38 5.71 -6.81
C GLY A 181 9.88 5.46 -6.81
N GLU A 182 10.37 4.68 -7.76
CA GLU A 182 11.80 4.62 -8.07
C GLU A 182 12.27 5.95 -8.68
N ASP A 183 13.46 6.45 -8.33
CA ASP A 183 14.11 7.54 -9.06
C ASP A 183 14.83 7.01 -10.31
N GLU A 184 14.07 6.77 -11.37
CA GLU A 184 14.60 6.19 -12.61
C GLU A 184 15.60 7.12 -13.32
N GLU A 185 15.43 8.43 -13.17
CA GLU A 185 16.25 9.45 -13.82
C GLU A 185 17.57 9.74 -13.07
N GLY A 186 17.55 9.62 -11.73
CA GLY A 186 18.72 9.80 -10.87
C GLY A 186 19.48 8.51 -10.51
N SER A 187 18.97 7.34 -10.91
CA SER A 187 19.58 6.04 -10.63
C SER A 187 20.73 5.72 -11.62
N PRO A 188 21.86 5.15 -11.13
CA PRO A 188 22.90 4.63 -12.01
C PRO A 188 22.51 3.31 -12.71
N TRP A 189 21.41 2.69 -12.28
CA TRP A 189 20.90 1.44 -12.84
C TRP A 189 19.75 1.71 -13.82
N SER A 190 19.54 0.76 -14.73
CA SER A 190 18.31 0.75 -15.53
C SER A 190 17.09 0.66 -14.60
N PRO A 191 15.95 1.30 -14.96
CA PRO A 191 14.73 1.25 -14.16
C PRO A 191 14.38 -0.18 -13.77
N PHE A 192 13.96 -0.38 -12.52
CA PHE A 192 13.71 -1.70 -11.96
C PHE A 192 12.73 -2.49 -12.83
N HIS A 193 11.63 -1.87 -13.28
CA HIS A 193 10.65 -2.52 -14.15
C HIS A 193 11.25 -3.00 -15.49
N VAL A 194 12.17 -2.22 -16.08
CA VAL A 194 12.89 -2.60 -17.30
C VAL A 194 13.79 -3.81 -17.02
N SER A 195 14.48 -3.84 -15.88
CA SER A 195 15.27 -5.00 -15.47
C SER A 195 14.44 -6.28 -15.30
N GLN A 196 13.15 -6.14 -14.99
CA GLN A 196 12.19 -7.25 -14.89
C GLN A 196 11.56 -7.63 -16.24
N GLY A 197 11.97 -7.00 -17.35
CA GLY A 197 11.52 -7.32 -18.71
C GLY A 197 10.32 -6.51 -19.22
N PHE A 198 9.87 -5.51 -18.48
CA PHE A 198 8.86 -4.56 -18.96
C PHE A 198 9.50 -3.51 -19.89
N LYS A 199 8.68 -2.85 -20.71
CA LYS A 199 9.15 -1.77 -21.58
C LYS A 199 9.25 -0.47 -20.79
N PRO A 200 10.16 0.47 -21.15
CA PRO A 200 10.29 1.76 -20.48
C PRO A 200 9.00 2.59 -20.41
N GLU A 201 8.08 2.38 -21.34
CA GLU A 201 6.79 3.08 -21.39
C GLU A 201 5.72 2.42 -20.52
N ASN A 202 6.02 1.26 -19.92
CA ASN A 202 5.09 0.57 -19.03
C ASN A 202 5.18 1.14 -17.63
N SER A 203 4.03 1.53 -17.09
CA SER A 203 3.91 1.81 -15.66
C SER A 203 3.63 0.52 -14.92
N THR A 204 4.37 0.26 -13.84
CA THR A 204 4.27 -0.99 -13.08
C THR A 204 4.24 -0.71 -11.58
N VAL A 205 3.74 -1.69 -10.82
CA VAL A 205 3.87 -1.73 -9.37
C VAL A 205 4.60 -3.01 -8.97
N THR A 206 5.53 -2.88 -8.04
CA THR A 206 6.11 -4.00 -7.31
C THR A 206 5.57 -3.96 -5.90
N VAL A 207 5.06 -5.10 -5.43
CA VAL A 207 4.45 -5.20 -4.10
C VAL A 207 5.13 -6.31 -3.32
N ALA A 208 5.54 -5.99 -2.09
CA ALA A 208 6.17 -6.95 -1.20
C ALA A 208 5.64 -6.82 0.22
N THR A 209 5.52 -7.93 0.92
CA THR A 209 5.36 -7.93 2.37
C THR A 209 6.72 -7.67 2.99
N ILE A 210 6.86 -6.58 3.74
CA ILE A 210 8.12 -6.15 4.32
C ILE A 210 8.00 -5.91 5.83
N GLN A 211 9.14 -5.90 6.51
CA GLN A 211 9.28 -5.26 7.82
C GLN A 211 9.51 -3.74 7.62
N ASP A 212 9.50 -2.97 8.71
CA ASP A 212 9.79 -1.53 8.67
C ASP A 212 11.09 -1.21 7.90
N PRO A 213 11.11 -0.13 7.09
CA PRO A 213 12.34 0.35 6.47
C PRO A 213 13.35 0.78 7.54
N GLU A 214 14.58 0.29 7.44
CA GLU A 214 15.65 0.64 8.36
C GLU A 214 16.55 1.74 7.78
N MET A 215 16.69 2.84 8.52
CA MET A 215 17.53 3.97 8.12
C MET A 215 18.98 3.72 8.53
N VAL A 216 19.83 3.43 7.55
CA VAL A 216 21.27 3.28 7.76
C VAL A 216 21.95 4.62 7.54
N CYS A 217 22.68 5.12 8.55
CA CYS A 217 23.41 6.37 8.45
C CYS A 217 24.91 6.12 8.67
N ASN A 218 25.71 6.28 7.62
CA ASN A 218 27.16 6.33 7.73
C ASN A 218 27.64 7.78 7.53
N ARG A 219 28.15 8.40 8.60
CA ARG A 219 28.57 9.82 8.60
C ARG A 219 30.07 10.03 8.48
N TYR A 220 30.86 9.00 8.71
CA TYR A 220 32.31 9.10 8.91
C TYR A 220 33.10 8.21 7.96
N GLY A 221 32.42 7.30 7.26
CA GLY A 221 32.96 6.48 6.21
C GLY A 221 33.40 7.32 5.02
N LEU A 222 34.62 7.09 4.56
CA LEU A 222 35.21 7.80 3.41
C LEU A 222 35.38 6.89 2.20
N THR A 223 34.98 5.61 2.31
CA THR A 223 35.08 4.61 1.24
C THR A 223 33.78 3.85 1.09
N ALA A 224 33.56 3.27 -0.10
CA ALA A 224 32.39 2.46 -0.39
C ALA A 224 32.28 1.24 0.55
N GLU A 225 33.42 0.63 0.88
CA GLU A 225 33.50 -0.48 1.82
C GLU A 225 32.94 -0.10 3.19
N SER A 226 33.31 1.07 3.72
CA SER A 226 32.80 1.50 5.03
C SER A 226 31.28 1.71 5.05
N VAL A 227 30.69 2.18 3.94
CA VAL A 227 29.23 2.31 3.81
C VAL A 227 28.58 0.93 3.79
N MET A 228 29.14 0.00 3.02
CA MET A 228 28.67 -1.38 2.96
C MET A 228 28.82 -2.12 4.30
N ASP A 229 29.88 -1.85 5.06
CA ASP A 229 30.06 -2.41 6.41
C ASP A 229 28.92 -1.95 7.33
N SER A 230 28.55 -0.66 7.30
CA SER A 230 27.41 -0.17 8.09
C SER A 230 26.09 -0.84 7.69
N VAL A 231 25.86 -1.07 6.39
CA VAL A 231 24.67 -1.79 5.91
C VAL A 231 24.70 -3.24 6.38
N ALA A 232 25.85 -3.92 6.27
CA ALA A 232 26.02 -5.30 6.72
C ALA A 232 25.80 -5.46 8.24
N GLU A 233 26.30 -4.52 9.05
CA GLU A 233 26.08 -4.50 10.50
C GLU A 233 24.60 -4.35 10.86
N VAL A 234 23.87 -3.48 10.15
CA VAL A 234 22.42 -3.32 10.36
C VAL A 234 21.66 -4.58 9.94
N ILE A 235 22.00 -5.19 8.80
CA ILE A 235 21.38 -6.46 8.38
C ILE A 235 21.63 -7.55 9.44
N ALA A 236 22.85 -7.64 9.97
CA ALA A 236 23.23 -8.63 10.97
C ALA A 236 22.51 -8.43 12.31
N SER A 237 22.21 -7.19 12.70
CA SER A 237 21.60 -6.88 14.01
C SER A 237 20.09 -7.11 14.07
N HIS A 238 19.37 -6.99 12.94
CA HIS A 238 17.92 -7.03 12.91
C HIS A 238 17.31 -8.41 13.14
N GLY A 239 18.11 -9.48 13.08
CA GLY A 239 17.63 -10.85 13.34
C GLY A 239 16.41 -11.20 12.50
N MET A 240 16.39 -10.77 11.22
CA MET A 240 15.22 -10.89 10.34
C MET A 240 14.69 -12.33 10.35
N ALA A 241 13.38 -12.49 10.59
CA ALA A 241 12.74 -13.81 10.59
C ALA A 241 13.02 -14.54 9.26
N THR A 242 13.81 -15.62 9.35
CA THR A 242 14.48 -16.28 8.22
C THR A 242 13.61 -17.32 7.50
N PHE A 243 12.40 -16.95 7.05
CA PHE A 243 11.56 -17.85 6.25
C PHE A 243 11.42 -17.35 4.80
N GLY A 244 12.09 -18.02 3.86
CA GLY A 244 11.94 -17.81 2.41
C GLY A 244 13.09 -17.06 1.74
N HIS A 245 12.85 -16.61 0.50
CA HIS A 245 13.82 -15.84 -0.29
C HIS A 245 14.02 -14.45 0.34
N GLN A 246 15.26 -14.13 0.71
CA GLN A 246 15.63 -12.83 1.26
C GLN A 246 15.86 -11.84 0.13
N TRP A 247 15.02 -10.82 0.05
CA TRP A 247 15.20 -9.71 -0.88
C TRP A 247 15.43 -8.47 -0.03
N ILE A 248 16.63 -7.91 -0.13
CA ILE A 248 17.00 -6.67 0.56
C ILE A 248 17.01 -5.59 -0.50
N TRP A 249 16.27 -4.51 -0.24
CA TRP A 249 16.22 -3.35 -1.11
C TRP A 249 17.04 -2.26 -0.46
N ILE A 250 18.17 -1.94 -1.06
CA ILE A 250 19.01 -0.83 -0.63
C ILE A 250 18.61 0.37 -1.46
N VAL A 251 17.93 1.33 -0.82
CA VAL A 251 17.60 2.62 -1.41
C VAL A 251 18.61 3.63 -0.86
N GLY A 252 19.43 4.19 -1.72
CA GLY A 252 20.39 5.23 -1.36
C GLY A 252 19.92 6.60 -1.82
N TYR A 253 20.32 7.61 -1.07
CA TYR A 253 20.29 9.00 -1.47
C TYR A 253 21.74 9.48 -1.55
N TRP A 254 22.16 9.99 -2.71
CA TRP A 254 23.55 10.34 -3.02
C TRP A 254 23.68 11.80 -3.44
#